data_AF-A0A1R0ZRH5-F1
#
_entry.id   AF-A0A1R0ZRH5-F1
#
_cell.length_a   1.000
_cell.length_b   1.000
_cell.length_c   1.000
_cell.angle_alpha   90.00
_cell.angle_beta   90.00
_cell.angle_gamma   90.00
#
_symmetry.space_group_name_H-M   'P 1'
#
loop_
_entity.id
_entity.type
_entity.pdbx_description
1 polymer ?
#
loop_
_entity_poly.entity_id
_entity_poly.type
_entity_poly.pdbx_seq_one_letter_code
_entity_poly.pdbx_strand_id
1 'polypeptide(L)'
;MKSLKIGSGFLLFIIGLYVAFQGYSTYTFSARSYDGSMGVYKFGYFIPATDYHLHTTGVIFTCIGLVLIISTSYWMYLLLKKQKESLN
;
A
#
# COMPACT_ATOMS: atom_id res chain seq x y z
N MET A 1 5.45 -11.84 24.26
CA MET A 1 4.30 -11.11 23.65
C MET A 1 4.66 -9.75 23.05
N LYS A 2 5.47 -8.88 23.69
CA LYS A 2 5.79 -7.53 23.15
C LYS A 2 6.55 -7.55 21.81
N SER A 3 7.52 -8.45 21.62
CA SER A 3 8.27 -8.60 20.36
C SER A 3 7.38 -9.09 19.19
N LEU A 4 6.40 -9.97 19.47
CA LEU A 4 5.45 -10.46 18.49
C LEU A 4 4.57 -9.33 17.91
N LYS A 5 4.15 -8.37 18.76
CA LYS A 5 3.34 -7.20 18.35
C LYS A 5 4.11 -6.23 17.45
N ILE A 6 5.42 -6.09 17.68
CA ILE A 6 6.29 -5.25 16.84
C ILE A 6 6.52 -5.93 15.49
N GLY A 7 6.77 -7.25 15.49
CA GLY A 7 6.93 -8.03 14.25
C GLY A 7 5.68 -8.00 13.36
N SER A 8 4.49 -8.18 13.95
CA SER A 8 3.23 -8.06 13.20
C SER A 8 2.99 -6.64 12.66
N GLY A 9 3.39 -5.61 13.41
CA GLY A 9 3.35 -4.21 12.94
C GLY A 9 4.26 -4.00 11.74
N PHE A 10 5.47 -4.55 11.76
CA PHE A 10 6.39 -4.45 10.63
C PHE A 10 5.85 -5.15 9.36
N LEU A 11 5.23 -6.32 9.51
CA LEU A 11 4.57 -7.00 8.38
C LEU A 11 3.43 -6.17 7.79
N LEU A 12 2.57 -5.59 8.63
CA LEU A 12 1.48 -4.72 8.18
C LEU A 12 2.00 -3.46 7.47
N PHE A 13 3.14 -2.92 7.90
CA PHE A 13 3.80 -1.81 7.23
C PHE A 13 4.28 -2.19 5.82
N ILE A 14 4.93 -3.35 5.66
CA ILE A 14 5.34 -3.86 4.34
C ILE A 14 4.13 -4.09 3.43
N ILE A 15 3.04 -4.67 3.97
CA ILE A 15 1.80 -4.86 3.22
C ILE A 15 1.24 -3.51 2.77
N GLY A 16 1.24 -2.49 3.64
CA GLY A 16 0.82 -1.14 3.30
C GLY A 16 1.66 -0.52 2.17
N LEU A 17 2.99 -0.68 2.22
CA LEU A 17 3.90 -0.26 1.15
C LEU A 17 3.61 -0.96 -0.17
N TYR A 18 3.39 -2.27 -0.14
CA TYR A 18 3.05 -3.04 -1.33
C TYR A 18 1.72 -2.58 -1.94
N VAL A 19 0.69 -2.37 -1.12
CA VAL A 19 -0.63 -1.87 -1.56
C VAL A 19 -0.50 -0.47 -2.17
N ALA A 20 0.25 0.43 -1.53
CA ALA A 20 0.49 1.77 -2.05
C ALA A 20 1.22 1.73 -3.40
N PHE A 21 2.26 0.89 -3.52
CA PHE A 21 3.00 0.70 -4.77
C PHE A 21 2.11 0.15 -5.89
N GLN A 22 1.25 -0.82 -5.59
CA GLN A 22 0.31 -1.37 -6.58
C GLN A 22 -0.71 -0.33 -7.04
N GLY A 23 -1.25 0.48 -6.12
CA GLY A 23 -2.15 1.59 -6.44
C GLY A 23 -1.47 2.63 -7.33
N TYR A 24 -0.26 3.04 -6.97
CA TYR A 24 0.53 4.01 -7.74
C TYR A 24 0.88 3.47 -9.12
N SER A 25 1.30 2.20 -9.21
CA SER A 25 1.62 1.55 -10.48
C SER A 25 0.40 1.44 -11.39
N THR A 26 -0.77 1.13 -10.82
CA THR A 26 -2.04 1.12 -11.55
C THR A 26 -2.38 2.52 -12.07
N TYR A 27 -2.21 3.54 -11.23
CA TYR A 27 -2.49 4.93 -11.59
C TYR A 27 -1.56 5.48 -12.69
N THR A 28 -0.29 5.08 -12.69
CA THR A 28 0.76 5.68 -13.55
C THR A 28 1.07 4.88 -14.81
N PHE A 29 1.15 3.56 -14.72
CA PHE A 29 1.65 2.70 -15.81
C PHE A 29 0.55 1.88 -16.49
N SER A 30 -0.55 1.61 -15.79
CA SER A 30 -1.64 0.79 -16.34
C SER A 30 -2.62 1.56 -17.23
N ALA A 31 -2.36 2.84 -17.48
CA ALA A 31 -3.13 3.64 -18.43
C ALA A 31 -2.50 3.68 -19.84
N ARG A 32 -1.33 3.06 -20.03
CA ARG A 32 -0.56 3.17 -21.29
C ARG A 32 -0.07 1.81 -21.76
N SER A 33 -0.91 1.08 -22.47
CA SER A 33 -0.43 0.02 -23.34
C SER A 33 0.44 0.59 -24.46
N TYR A 34 1.36 -0.23 -24.98
CA TYR A 34 2.26 0.14 -26.09
C TYR A 34 1.51 0.56 -27.38
N ASP A 35 0.25 0.13 -27.52
CA ASP A 35 -0.65 0.43 -28.63
C ASP A 35 -1.64 1.58 -28.36
N GLY A 36 -1.55 2.24 -27.19
CA GLY A 36 -2.48 3.29 -26.77
C GLY A 36 -3.81 2.78 -26.20
N SER A 37 -3.98 1.46 -26.03
CA SER A 37 -5.14 0.92 -25.31
C SER A 37 -5.05 1.19 -23.81
N MET A 38 -6.19 1.44 -23.18
CA MET A 38 -6.30 1.66 -21.73
C MET A 38 -6.60 0.34 -21.04
N GLY A 39 -5.73 -0.10 -20.13
CA GLY A 39 -5.93 -1.34 -19.41
C GLY A 39 -4.74 -1.80 -18.59
N VAL A 40 -4.99 -2.66 -17.61
CA VAL A 40 -3.97 -3.15 -16.67
C VAL A 40 -3.35 -4.44 -17.18
N TYR A 41 -2.03 -4.50 -17.25
CA TYR A 41 -1.33 -5.77 -17.35
C TYR A 41 -1.20 -6.42 -15.96
N LYS A 42 -1.89 -7.55 -15.75
CA LYS A 42 -1.76 -8.37 -14.54
C LYS A 42 -1.54 -9.83 -14.90
N PHE A 43 -0.57 -10.47 -14.23
CA PHE A 43 -0.26 -11.89 -14.41
C PHE A 43 -0.03 -12.32 -15.87
N GLY A 44 0.52 -11.42 -16.72
CA GLY A 44 0.73 -11.67 -18.14
C GLY A 44 -0.50 -11.44 -19.04
N TYR A 45 -1.63 -11.03 -18.47
CA TYR A 45 -2.86 -10.73 -19.20
C TYR A 45 -3.14 -9.23 -19.24
N PHE A 46 -3.60 -8.75 -20.39
CA PHE A 46 -4.12 -7.40 -20.54
C PHE A 46 -5.61 -7.39 -20.19
N ILE A 47 -5.97 -6.60 -19.17
CA ILE A 47 -7.35 -6.42 -18.75
C ILE A 47 -7.78 -5.03 -19.23
N PRO A 48 -8.65 -4.93 -20.25
CA PRO A 48 -9.13 -3.64 -20.73
C PRO A 48 -9.93 -2.95 -19.62
N ALA A 49 -9.65 -1.67 -19.39
CA ALA A 49 -10.32 -0.86 -18.39
C ALA A 49 -10.42 0.58 -18.87
N THR A 50 -11.49 1.28 -18.52
CA THR A 50 -11.59 2.70 -18.88
C THR A 50 -10.68 3.55 -17.98
N ASP A 51 -10.19 4.67 -18.50
CA ASP A 51 -9.34 5.62 -17.76
C ASP A 51 -9.92 5.98 -16.39
N TYR A 52 -11.23 6.23 -16.33
CA TYR A 52 -11.90 6.55 -15.08
C TYR A 52 -11.72 5.45 -14.03
N HIS A 53 -11.97 4.19 -14.39
CA HIS A 53 -11.83 3.08 -13.45
C HIS A 53 -10.37 2.85 -13.03
N LEU A 54 -9.42 3.02 -13.96
CA LEU A 54 -7.98 2.90 -13.68
C LEU A 54 -7.51 3.96 -12.68
N HIS A 55 -7.86 5.23 -12.91
CA HIS A 55 -7.48 6.31 -12.02
C HIS A 55 -8.17 6.20 -10.67
N THR A 56 -9.48 5.92 -10.65
CA THR A 56 -10.22 5.77 -9.38
C THR A 56 -9.67 4.61 -8.56
N THR A 57 -9.43 3.44 -9.17
CA THR A 57 -8.86 2.30 -8.44
C THR A 57 -7.43 2.57 -8.00
N GLY A 58 -6.58 3.12 -8.86
CA GLY A 58 -5.21 3.48 -8.51
C GLY A 58 -5.13 4.46 -7.33
N VAL A 59 -5.95 5.52 -7.34
CA VAL A 59 -6.02 6.50 -6.25
C VAL A 59 -6.52 5.85 -4.96
N ILE A 60 -7.62 5.08 -5.00
CA ILE A 60 -8.18 4.42 -3.82
C ILE A 60 -7.16 3.48 -3.18
N PHE A 61 -6.52 2.61 -3.96
CA PHE A 61 -5.51 1.68 -3.44
C PHE A 61 -4.28 2.41 -2.88
N THR A 62 -3.86 3.50 -3.53
CA THR A 62 -2.77 4.35 -3.01
C THR A 62 -3.14 4.95 -1.66
N CYS A 63 -4.34 5.54 -1.54
CA CYS A 63 -4.84 6.11 -0.30
C CYS A 63 -4.94 5.06 0.82
N ILE A 64 -5.48 3.88 0.53
CA ILE A 64 -5.57 2.77 1.51
C ILE A 64 -4.17 2.35 1.97
N GLY A 65 -3.23 2.20 1.04
CA GLY A 65 -1.84 1.86 1.36
C GLY A 65 -1.19 2.91 2.27
N LEU A 66 -1.35 4.20 1.96
CA LEU A 66 -0.84 5.31 2.78
C LEU A 66 -1.46 5.33 4.18
N VAL A 67 -2.78 5.13 4.29
CA VAL A 67 -3.46 5.04 5.59
C VAL A 67 -2.88 3.89 6.41
N LEU A 68 -2.71 2.70 5.82
CA LEU A 68 -2.11 1.56 6.50
C LEU A 68 -0.68 1.84 6.98
N ILE A 69 0.15 2.45 6.14
CA ILE A 69 1.53 2.83 6.48
C ILE A 69 1.54 3.78 7.67
N ILE A 70 0.74 4.87 7.61
CA ILE A 70 0.72 5.90 8.66
C ILE A 70 0.17 5.32 9.96
N SER A 71 -0.97 4.63 9.91
CA SER A 71 -1.60 4.04 11.11
C SER A 71 -0.68 3.03 11.78
N THR A 72 -0.04 2.17 10.99
CA THR A 72 0.88 1.14 11.52
C THR A 72 2.14 1.77 12.10
N SER A 73 2.72 2.76 11.42
CA SER A 73 3.90 3.49 11.91
C SER A 73 3.62 4.21 13.22
N TYR A 74 2.46 4.88 13.31
CA TYR A 74 2.04 5.57 14.52
C TYR A 74 1.84 4.59 15.68
N TRP A 75 1.21 3.44 15.42
CA TRP A 75 1.00 2.42 16.45
C TRP A 75 2.32 1.82 16.95
N MET A 76 3.26 1.52 16.05
CA MET A 76 4.60 1.06 16.41
C MET A 76 5.35 2.10 17.26
N TYR A 77 5.27 3.38 16.89
CA TYR A 77 5.85 4.47 17.67
C TYR A 77 5.31 4.51 19.10
N LEU A 78 3.98 4.42 19.29
CA LEU A 78 3.37 4.42 20.62
C LEU A 78 3.81 3.21 21.47
N LEU A 79 3.96 2.03 20.85
CA LEU A 79 4.43 0.84 21.55
C LEU A 79 5.88 0.97 22.01
N LEU A 80 6.76 1.52 21.17
CA LEU A 80 8.16 1.76 21.50
C LEU A 80 8.29 2.80 22.61
N LYS A 81 7.50 3.89 22.55
CA LYS A 81 7.46 4.91 23.61
C LYS A 81 7.09 4.31 24.96
N LYS A 82 6.02 3.50 25.02
CA LYS A 82 5.59 2.81 26.26
C LYS A 82 6.66 1.84 26.80
N GLN A 83 7.42 1.18 25.94
CA GLN A 83 8.51 0.32 26.40
C GLN A 83 9.64 1.12 27.06
N LYS A 84 10.00 2.26 26.48
CA LYS A 84 11.04 3.14 27.02
C LYS A 84 10.64 3.69 28.39
N GLU A 85 9.39 4.10 28.57
CA GLU A 85 8.86 4.57 29.85
C GLU A 85 8.83 3.48 30.93
N SER A 86 8.69 2.20 30.55
CA SER A 86 8.71 1.09 31.52
C SER A 86 10.12 0.63 31.93
N LEU A 87 11.17 1.13 31.28
CA LEU A 87 12.57 0.79 31.58
C LEU A 87 13.27 1.84 32.45
N ASN A 88 12.71 3.04 32.55
CA ASN A 88 13.14 4.10 33.46
C ASN A 88 12.37 4.01 34.78
#